data_AF-A0A4U0UPH2-F1
#
_entry.id   AF-A0A4U0UPH2-F1
#
_cell.length_a   1.000
_cell.length_b   1.000
_cell.length_c   1.000
_cell.angle_alpha   90.00
_cell.angle_beta   90.00
_cell.angle_gamma   90.00
#
_symmetry.space_group_name_H-M   'P 1'
#
loop_
_entity.id
_entity.type
_entity.pdbx_description
1 polymer ?
#
loop_
_entity_poly.entity_id
_entity_poly.type
_entity_poly.pdbx_seq_one_letter_code
_entity_poly.pdbx_strand_id
1 'polypeptide(L)'
;MSRWLRLTFSIHLHDGNPGFALKVVQQAAGVAQKGYNHQADVYPLDELCWLATTAFNKSVDCLNTGDTEGAAPWIGAALDLARYADDGGSLHANLTHRTKAAEERMRAISARA
;
A
#
# COMPACT_ATOMS: atom_id res chain seq x y z
N MET A 1 16.55 -7.19 -9.25
CA MET A 1 15.72 -8.39 -9.06
C MET A 1 14.50 -8.02 -8.21
N SER A 2 13.27 -8.24 -8.69
CA SER A 2 12.03 -7.97 -7.89
C SER A 2 10.72 -8.48 -8.53
N ARG A 3 10.73 -8.93 -9.79
CA ARG A 3 9.54 -9.37 -10.55
C ARG A 3 8.72 -10.48 -9.89
N TRP A 4 9.33 -11.27 -8.99
CA TRP A 4 8.66 -12.35 -8.28
C TRP A 4 7.61 -11.85 -7.29
N LEU A 5 7.86 -10.74 -6.58
CA LEU A 5 6.91 -10.19 -5.61
C LEU A 5 5.64 -9.67 -6.28
N ARG A 6 5.77 -9.03 -7.46
CA ARG A 6 4.62 -8.62 -8.27
C ARG A 6 3.73 -9.81 -8.64
N LEU A 7 4.32 -10.91 -9.08
CA LEU A 7 3.57 -12.12 -9.45
C LEU A 7 2.86 -12.73 -8.24
N THR A 8 3.58 -12.95 -7.15
CA THR A 8 3.01 -13.51 -5.91
C THR A 8 1.89 -12.63 -5.38
N PHE A 9 2.10 -11.31 -5.33
CA PHE A 9 1.10 -10.37 -4.87
C PHE A 9 -0.15 -10.39 -5.77
N SER A 10 0.03 -10.38 -7.10
CA SER A 10 -1.09 -10.37 -8.05
C SER A 10 -1.97 -11.61 -7.94
N ILE A 11 -1.37 -12.79 -7.73
CA ILE A 11 -2.10 -14.05 -7.56
C ILE A 11 -2.98 -13.97 -6.31
N HIS A 12 -2.38 -13.59 -5.17
CA HIS A 12 -3.08 -13.65 -3.88
C HIS A 12 -3.98 -12.44 -3.61
N LEU A 13 -3.92 -11.38 -4.42
CA LEU A 13 -4.77 -10.21 -4.27
C LEU A 13 -6.26 -10.52 -4.55
N HIS A 14 -6.50 -11.48 -5.45
CA HIS A 14 -7.83 -11.92 -5.87
C HIS A 14 -8.32 -13.17 -5.12
N ASP A 15 -7.49 -13.75 -4.26
CA ASP A 15 -7.90 -14.88 -3.43
C ASP A 15 -8.91 -14.45 -2.37
N GLY A 16 -9.76 -15.39 -1.94
CA GLY A 16 -10.73 -15.17 -0.85
C GLY A 16 -10.10 -14.85 0.50
N ASN A 17 -8.77 -14.95 0.65
CA ASN A 17 -8.03 -14.56 1.84
C ASN A 17 -6.93 -13.54 1.48
N PRO A 18 -7.23 -12.23 1.54
CA PRO A 18 -6.28 -11.17 1.17
C PRO A 18 -5.12 -11.03 2.18
N GLY A 19 -5.14 -11.74 3.31
CA GLY A 19 -4.13 -11.62 4.36
C GLY A 19 -2.73 -12.05 3.94
N PHE A 20 -2.60 -13.01 3.00
CA PHE A 20 -1.28 -13.36 2.47
C PHE A 20 -0.71 -12.26 1.57
N ALA A 21 -1.54 -11.70 0.69
CA ALA A 21 -1.14 -10.58 -0.16
C ALA A 21 -0.69 -9.37 0.67
N LEU A 22 -1.37 -9.07 1.78
CA LEU A 22 -0.96 -8.02 2.71
C LEU A 22 0.42 -8.29 3.31
N LYS A 23 0.71 -9.52 3.75
CA LYS A 23 2.02 -9.90 4.28
C LYS A 23 3.13 -9.72 3.24
N VAL A 24 2.87 -10.04 1.97
CA VAL A 24 3.82 -9.84 0.87
C VAL A 24 4.18 -8.36 0.73
N VAL A 25 3.19 -7.46 0.78
CA VAL A 25 3.39 -6.01 0.72
C VAL A 25 4.18 -5.50 1.93
N GLN A 26 3.85 -5.96 3.13
CA GLN A 26 4.59 -5.60 4.36
C GLN A 26 6.05 -6.09 4.32
N GLN A 27 6.30 -7.30 3.82
CA GLN A 27 7.65 -7.81 3.62
C GLN A 27 8.42 -7.00 2.57
N ALA A 28 7.76 -6.62 1.47
CA ALA A 28 8.36 -5.75 0.46
C ALA A 28 8.78 -4.40 1.05
N ALA A 29 8.00 -3.83 1.98
CA ALA A 29 8.36 -2.58 2.67
C ALA A 29 9.63 -2.75 3.51
N GLY A 30 9.77 -3.88 4.22
CA GLY A 30 11.00 -4.19 4.96
C GLY A 30 12.23 -4.38 4.07
N VAL A 31 12.07 -4.95 2.87
CA VAL A 31 13.16 -5.05 1.88
C VAL A 31 13.52 -3.66 1.33
N ALA A 32 12.51 -2.87 0.94
CA ALA A 32 12.70 -1.52 0.44
C ALA A 32 13.41 -0.62 1.46
N GLN A 33 13.05 -0.71 2.74
CA GLN A 33 13.70 0.00 3.83
C GLN A 33 15.20 -0.34 3.92
N LYS A 34 15.56 -1.63 3.83
CA LYS A 34 16.98 -2.04 3.86
C LYS A 34 17.74 -1.49 2.66
N GLY A 35 17.14 -1.52 1.47
CA GLY A 35 17.72 -0.92 0.26
C GLY A 35 17.93 0.59 0.42
N TYR A 36 16.92 1.31 0.90
CA TYR A 36 16.98 2.75 1.17
C TYR A 36 18.06 3.12 2.19
N ASN A 37 18.26 2.30 3.22
CA ASN A 37 19.28 2.48 4.25
C ASN A 37 20.68 2.00 3.84
N HIS A 38 20.91 1.63 2.58
CA HIS A 38 22.18 1.08 2.09
C HIS A 38 22.63 -0.22 2.79
N GLN A 39 21.68 -1.01 3.30
CA GLN A 39 21.90 -2.29 3.99
C GLN A 39 21.65 -3.51 3.08
N ALA A 40 21.07 -3.28 1.89
CA ALA A 40 20.79 -4.28 0.86
C ALA A 40 20.72 -3.59 -0.52
N ASP A 41 20.49 -4.36 -1.57
CA ASP A 41 20.23 -3.81 -2.90
C ASP A 41 18.97 -2.94 -2.92
N VAL A 42 19.02 -1.84 -3.68
CA VAL A 42 17.90 -0.91 -3.84
C VAL A 42 16.74 -1.63 -4.54
N TYR A 43 15.55 -1.50 -3.96
CA TYR A 43 14.34 -2.04 -4.54
C TYR A 43 13.97 -1.23 -5.80
N PRO A 44 13.63 -1.85 -6.95
CA PRO A 44 13.32 -1.09 -8.15
C PRO A 44 12.13 -0.14 -7.97
N LEU A 45 12.33 1.15 -8.29
CA LEU A 45 11.34 2.22 -8.13
C LEU A 45 9.97 1.85 -8.72
N ASP A 46 9.92 1.45 -10.00
CA ASP A 46 8.66 1.12 -10.69
C ASP A 46 7.88 0.00 -9.99
N GLU A 47 8.59 -0.95 -9.40
CA GLU A 47 7.99 -2.08 -8.68
C GLU A 47 7.44 -1.63 -7.33
N LEU A 48 8.17 -0.75 -6.65
CA LEU A 48 7.77 -0.18 -5.37
C LEU A 48 6.54 0.73 -5.53
N CYS A 49 6.55 1.61 -6.53
CA CYS A 49 5.42 2.46 -6.90
C CYS A 49 4.18 1.64 -7.26
N TRP A 50 4.37 0.58 -8.05
CA TRP A 50 3.29 -0.32 -8.42
C TRP A 50 2.70 -1.05 -7.20
N LEU A 51 3.54 -1.59 -6.31
CA LEU A 51 3.07 -2.26 -5.09
C LEU A 51 2.33 -1.29 -4.17
N ALA A 52 2.88 -0.11 -3.92
CA ALA A 52 2.27 0.92 -3.07
C ALA A 52 0.90 1.35 -3.61
N THR A 53 0.81 1.64 -4.91
CA THR A 53 -0.44 2.06 -5.56
C THR A 53 -1.47 0.93 -5.55
N THR A 54 -1.06 -0.31 -5.79
CA THR A 54 -1.99 -1.46 -5.83
C THR A 54 -2.49 -1.81 -4.43
N ALA A 55 -1.63 -1.78 -3.40
CA ALA A 55 -2.04 -1.91 -2.00
C ALA A 55 -3.00 -0.79 -1.59
N PHE A 56 -2.75 0.45 -2.02
CA PHE A 56 -3.67 1.56 -1.78
C PHE A 56 -5.03 1.34 -2.46
N ASN A 57 -5.06 0.89 -3.72
CA ASN A 57 -6.30 0.58 -4.42
C ASN A 57 -7.10 -0.52 -3.69
N LYS A 58 -6.43 -1.54 -3.15
CA LYS A 58 -7.10 -2.56 -2.33
C LYS A 58 -7.76 -1.96 -1.09
N SER A 59 -7.14 -0.96 -0.46
CA SER A 59 -7.78 -0.24 0.64
C SER A 59 -9.02 0.52 0.19
N VAL A 60 -9.01 1.12 -1.00
CA VAL A 60 -10.16 1.81 -1.59
C VAL A 60 -11.30 0.81 -1.83
N ASP A 61 -11.01 -0.40 -2.28
CA ASP A 61 -12.01 -1.46 -2.44
C ASP A 61 -12.67 -1.80 -1.10
N CYS A 62 -11.89 -1.96 -0.02
CA CYS A 62 -12.42 -2.17 1.33
C CYS A 62 -13.29 -1.00 1.81
N LEU A 63 -12.86 0.24 1.58
CA LEU A 63 -13.63 1.42 1.95
C LEU A 63 -14.96 1.51 1.18
N ASN A 64 -14.97 1.14 -0.10
CA ASN A 64 -16.17 1.11 -0.92
C ASN A 64 -17.21 0.08 -0.43
N THR A 65 -16.77 -0.99 0.24
CA THR A 65 -17.66 -1.97 0.88
C THR A 65 -18.00 -1.63 2.33
N GLY A 66 -17.53 -0.49 2.85
CA GLY A 66 -17.70 -0.10 4.26
C GLY A 66 -16.78 -0.84 5.25
N ASP A 67 -15.82 -1.62 4.75
CA ASP A 67 -14.84 -2.37 5.55
C ASP A 67 -13.66 -1.47 5.92
N THR A 68 -13.87 -0.63 6.95
CA THR A 68 -12.87 0.35 7.40
C THR A 68 -11.71 -0.31 8.13
N GLU A 69 -11.98 -1.36 8.90
CA GLU A 69 -10.97 -2.14 9.62
C GLU A 69 -10.07 -2.90 8.66
N GLY A 70 -10.63 -3.48 7.59
CA GLY A 70 -9.87 -4.13 6.53
C GLY A 70 -9.04 -3.15 5.71
N ALA A 71 -9.49 -1.91 5.50
CA ALA A 71 -8.76 -0.89 4.74
C ALA A 71 -7.49 -0.39 5.46
N ALA A 72 -7.54 -0.21 6.78
CA ALA A 72 -6.45 0.36 7.59
C ALA A 72 -5.07 -0.30 7.38
N PRO A 73 -4.92 -1.65 7.44
CA PRO A 73 -3.61 -2.26 7.22
C PRO A 73 -3.08 -2.10 5.79
N TRP A 74 -3.97 -2.04 4.79
CA TRP A 74 -3.59 -1.78 3.40
C TRP A 74 -3.09 -0.36 3.19
N ILE A 75 -3.74 0.62 3.83
CA ILE A 75 -3.29 2.02 3.84
C ILE A 75 -1.90 2.12 4.47
N GLY A 76 -1.70 1.51 5.65
CA GLY A 76 -0.41 1.52 6.34
C GLY A 76 0.71 0.93 5.47
N ALA A 77 0.48 -0.26 4.90
CA ALA A 77 1.46 -0.92 4.06
C ALA A 77 1.78 -0.13 2.77
N ALA A 78 0.78 0.50 2.15
CA ALA A 78 0.97 1.35 0.98
C ALA A 78 1.82 2.59 1.29
N LEU A 79 1.55 3.24 2.43
CA LEU A 79 2.30 4.42 2.88
C LEU A 79 3.76 4.08 3.22
N ASP A 80 3.99 2.93 3.85
CA ASP A 80 5.35 2.45 4.17
C ASP A 80 6.15 2.15 2.90
N LEU A 81 5.57 1.49 1.91
CA LEU A 81 6.24 1.29 0.61
C LEU A 81 6.56 2.61 -0.07
N ALA A 82 5.58 3.52 -0.14
CA ALA A 82 5.73 4.82 -0.77
C ALA A 82 6.83 5.68 -0.12
N ARG A 83 7.08 5.50 1.18
CA ARG A 83 8.15 6.21 1.90
C ARG A 83 9.53 5.87 1.35
N TYR A 84 9.73 4.64 0.89
CA TYR A 84 11.03 4.15 0.41
C TYR A 84 11.18 4.25 -1.11
N ALA A 85 10.25 4.92 -1.80
CA ALA A 85 10.29 5.11 -3.25
C ALA A 85 11.48 5.94 -3.74
N ASP A 86 12.20 6.66 -2.88
CA ASP A 86 13.31 7.56 -3.26
C ASP A 86 12.93 8.55 -4.38
N ASP A 87 11.66 8.93 -4.43
CA ASP A 87 11.06 9.84 -5.42
C ASP A 87 10.91 11.27 -4.89
N GLY A 88 11.76 11.63 -3.92
CA GLY A 88 11.65 12.88 -3.15
C GLY A 88 10.42 12.93 -2.23
N GLY A 89 9.77 11.79 -1.96
CA GLY A 89 8.59 11.69 -1.10
C GLY A 89 7.27 12.03 -1.80
N SER A 90 7.28 12.15 -3.12
CA SER A 90 6.11 12.52 -3.94
C SER A 90 4.97 11.53 -3.78
N LEU A 91 5.25 10.23 -3.92
CA LEU A 91 4.25 9.17 -3.79
C LEU A 91 3.69 9.09 -2.37
N HIS A 92 4.55 9.18 -1.35
CA HIS A 92 4.11 9.16 0.04
C HIS A 92 3.18 10.33 0.38
N ALA A 93 3.53 11.54 -0.08
CA ALA A 93 2.70 12.72 0.10
C ALA A 93 1.34 12.59 -0.63
N ASN A 94 1.36 12.07 -1.86
CA ASN A 94 0.14 11.87 -2.65
C ASN A 94 -0.82 10.89 -1.96
N LEU A 95 -0.33 9.71 -1.54
CA LEU A 95 -1.14 8.71 -0.88
C LEU A 95 -1.66 9.21 0.48
N THR A 96 -0.83 9.92 1.26
CA THR A 96 -1.25 10.52 2.53
C THR A 96 -2.38 11.52 2.34
N HIS A 97 -2.29 12.39 1.33
CA HIS A 97 -3.35 13.33 0.99
C HIS A 97 -4.66 12.60 0.64
N ARG A 98 -4.58 11.51 -0.14
CA ARG A 98 -5.74 10.70 -0.51
C ARG A 98 -6.37 10.00 0.69
N THR A 99 -5.57 9.50 1.64
CA THR A 99 -6.07 8.91 2.89
C THR A 99 -6.90 9.92 3.69
N LYS A 100 -6.35 11.12 3.92
CA LYS A 100 -7.06 12.19 4.65
C LYS A 100 -8.39 12.57 3.99
N ALA A 101 -8.38 12.74 2.66
CA ALA A 101 -9.59 13.03 1.91
C ALA A 101 -10.63 11.89 1.97
N ALA A 102 -10.20 10.63 2.07
CA ALA A 102 -11.10 9.50 2.25
C ALA A 102 -11.72 9.50 3.66
N GLU A 103 -10.91 9.71 4.71
CA GLU A 103 -11.38 9.82 6.09
C GLU A 103 -12.42 10.93 6.30
N GLU A 104 -12.18 12.11 5.70
CA GLU A 104 -13.13 13.24 5.74
C GLU A 104 -14.48 12.87 5.10
N ARG A 105 -14.45 12.21 3.94
CA ARG A 105 -15.67 11.76 3.25
C ARG A 105 -16.43 10.73 4.08
N MET A 106 -15.73 9.79 4.70
CA MET A 106 -16.34 8.78 5.56
C MET A 106 -16.99 9.41 6.79
N ARG A 107 -16.31 10.35 7.45
CA ARG A 107 -16.89 11.12 8.57
C ARG A 107 -18.15 11.87 8.14
N ALA A 108 -18.14 12.50 6.97
CA ALA A 108 -19.30 13.20 6.44
C ALA A 108 -20.47 12.26 6.11
N ILE A 109 -20.21 11.05 5.64
CA ILE A 109 -21.24 10.02 5.40
C ILE A 109 -21.82 9.54 6.73
N SER A 110 -20.98 9.21 7.71
CA SER A 110 -21.43 8.76 9.04
C SER A 110 -22.22 9.83 9.80
N ALA A 111 -21.92 11.11 9.60
CA ALA A 111 -22.67 12.22 10.22
C ALA A 111 -24.06 12.47 9.58
N ARG A 112 -24.33 11.88 8.41
CA ARG A 112 -25.60 12.01 7.67
C ARG A 112 -26.53 10.79 7.84
N ALA A 113 -26.00 9.67 8.33
CA ALA A 113 -26.74 8.45 8.59
C ALA A 113 -27.37 8.50 9.99
#